data_AF-A0A3E0KBR6-F1
#
_entry.id   AF-A0A3E0KBR6-F1
#
_cell.length_a   1.000
_cell.length_b   1.000
_cell.length_c   1.000
_cell.angle_alpha   90.00
_cell.angle_beta   90.00
_cell.angle_gamma   90.00
#
_symmetry.space_group_name_H-M   'P 1'
#
loop_
_entity.id
_entity.type
_entity.pdbx_description
1 polymer ?
#
loop_
_entity_poly.entity_id
_entity_poly.type
_entity_poly.pdbx_seq_one_letter_code
_entity_poly.pdbx_strand_id
1 'polypeptide(L)'
;MTAVRIRLGYAAIALDVPEGSPNRTVRAQTLAALPGDDARRHRLRQVAAQNLHTTLRILRYNAAEGIPLYRLTSRLIPFATHPEWGWDWEAELQQELAQIRALVLRRGLRLSVHLDHFVVLNSASPGVRERSLAEVRHQARLLQALAGPGDNAVLVIHYGARGADAARAVDRFVGLVTRPEHPVLRPLGGEISVSSCGPAHLR
;
A
#
# COMPACT_ATOMS: atom_id res chain seq x y z
N MET A 1 -36.21 9.63 -5.87
CA MET A 1 -35.35 8.71 -5.09
C MET A 1 -34.09 8.48 -5.91
N THR A 2 -32.92 8.93 -5.45
CA THR A 2 -31.63 8.66 -6.09
C THR A 2 -31.25 7.19 -5.83
N ALA A 3 -31.10 6.41 -6.90
CA ALA A 3 -30.69 5.01 -6.78
C ALA A 3 -29.28 4.91 -6.19
N VAL A 4 -29.09 4.06 -5.17
CA VAL A 4 -27.78 3.77 -4.59
C VAL A 4 -26.97 2.99 -5.62
N ARG A 5 -25.81 3.54 -6.02
CA ARG A 5 -24.91 2.88 -6.99
C ARG A 5 -23.82 2.12 -6.24
N ILE A 6 -23.91 0.79 -6.23
CA ILE A 6 -22.91 -0.10 -5.62
C ILE A 6 -21.82 -0.40 -6.64
N ARG A 7 -20.56 -0.38 -6.20
CA ARG A 7 -19.38 -0.79 -6.99
C ARG A 7 -18.66 -1.92 -6.27
N LEU A 8 -18.21 -2.92 -7.03
CA LEU A 8 -17.57 -4.11 -6.49
C LEU A 8 -16.09 -4.17 -6.90
N GLY A 9 -15.34 -4.95 -6.13
CA GLY A 9 -13.93 -5.23 -6.35
C GLY A 9 -13.44 -6.36 -5.47
N TYR A 10 -12.16 -6.68 -5.61
CA TYR A 10 -11.51 -7.75 -4.88
C TYR A 10 -10.08 -7.35 -4.52
N ALA A 11 -9.35 -8.27 -3.89
CA ALA A 11 -8.07 -8.00 -3.30
C ALA A 11 -6.95 -8.92 -3.79
N ALA A 12 -5.83 -8.29 -4.13
CA ALA A 12 -4.50 -8.81 -4.35
C ALA A 12 -4.33 -9.82 -5.49
N ILE A 13 -5.19 -10.84 -5.61
CA ILE A 13 -5.01 -11.94 -6.56
C ILE A 13 -6.23 -12.00 -7.46
N ALA A 14 -5.98 -12.05 -8.78
CA ALA A 14 -7.00 -12.32 -9.78
C ALA A 14 -6.86 -13.77 -10.26
N LEU A 15 -7.76 -14.65 -9.85
CA LEU A 15 -7.65 -16.09 -10.13
C LEU A 15 -7.81 -16.41 -11.63
N ASP A 16 -8.60 -15.61 -12.35
CA ASP A 16 -8.84 -15.77 -13.79
C ASP A 16 -7.76 -15.12 -14.66
N VAL A 17 -6.75 -14.48 -14.05
CA VAL A 17 -5.58 -13.95 -14.75
C VAL A 17 -4.42 -14.93 -14.55
N PRO A 18 -3.81 -15.47 -15.63
CA PRO A 18 -2.66 -16.36 -15.51
C PRO A 18 -1.52 -15.68 -14.72
N GLU A 19 -0.97 -16.32 -13.70
CA GLU A 19 -0.01 -15.68 -12.78
C GLU A 19 -0.51 -14.35 -12.19
N GLY A 20 -1.81 -14.25 -11.89
CA GLY A 20 -2.49 -13.05 -11.38
C GLY A 20 -2.17 -12.68 -9.94
N SER A 21 -1.00 -13.06 -9.42
CA SER A 21 -0.53 -12.71 -8.07
C SER A 21 0.69 -11.79 -8.13
N PRO A 22 0.53 -10.47 -7.84
CA PRO A 22 1.60 -9.47 -7.89
C PRO A 22 2.33 -9.33 -6.54
N ASN A 23 2.57 -10.43 -5.82
CA ASN A 23 3.11 -10.43 -4.45
C ASN A 23 4.49 -11.09 -4.32
N ARG A 24 5.24 -11.17 -5.43
CA ARG A 24 6.57 -11.79 -5.44
C ARG A 24 7.50 -10.98 -4.55
N THR A 25 8.39 -11.68 -3.84
CA THR A 25 9.40 -11.08 -2.97
C THR A 25 10.70 -11.90 -3.01
N VAL A 26 11.75 -11.39 -2.38
CA VAL A 26 13.04 -12.07 -2.20
C VAL A 26 13.24 -12.29 -0.70
N ARG A 27 13.81 -13.44 -0.31
CA ARG A 27 14.20 -13.66 1.08
C ARG A 27 15.37 -12.76 1.43
N ALA A 28 15.33 -12.16 2.63
CA ALA A 28 16.40 -11.31 3.14
C ALA A 28 17.79 -11.98 3.05
N GLN A 29 17.89 -13.26 3.44
CA GLN A 29 19.13 -14.04 3.34
C GLN A 29 19.62 -14.18 1.88
N THR A 30 18.72 -14.39 0.93
CA THR A 30 19.08 -14.49 -0.49
C THR A 30 19.57 -13.14 -1.02
N LEU A 31 18.96 -12.04 -0.59
CA LEU A 31 19.39 -10.70 -0.98
C LEU A 31 20.74 -10.35 -0.37
N ALA A 32 20.97 -10.66 0.92
CA ALA A 32 22.23 -10.44 1.61
C ALA A 32 23.40 -11.21 0.97
N ALA A 33 23.15 -12.40 0.43
CA ALA A 33 24.14 -13.22 -0.24
C ALA A 33 24.56 -12.72 -1.64
N LEU A 34 23.86 -11.73 -2.21
CA LEU A 34 24.22 -11.17 -3.52
C LEU A 34 25.45 -10.26 -3.42
N PRO A 35 26.32 -10.25 -4.45
CA PRO A 35 27.55 -9.47 -4.43
C PRO A 35 27.25 -7.98 -4.69
N GLY A 36 27.45 -7.16 -3.65
CA GLY A 36 27.36 -5.71 -3.74
C GLY A 36 25.93 -5.16 -3.90
N ASP A 37 25.83 -3.84 -3.83
CA ASP A 37 24.53 -3.14 -3.83
C ASP A 37 23.85 -3.19 -5.21
N ASP A 38 24.62 -3.16 -6.30
CA ASP A 38 24.07 -3.20 -7.66
C ASP A 38 23.35 -4.52 -7.95
N ALA A 39 23.90 -5.66 -7.54
CA ALA A 39 23.24 -6.96 -7.72
C ALA A 39 21.95 -7.06 -6.89
N ARG A 40 21.97 -6.55 -5.66
CA ARG A 40 20.79 -6.47 -4.79
C ARG A 40 19.71 -5.59 -5.41
N ARG A 41 20.07 -4.37 -5.81
CA ARG A 41 19.19 -3.39 -6.44
C ARG A 41 18.59 -3.93 -7.73
N HIS A 42 19.41 -4.54 -8.60
CA HIS A 42 18.94 -5.18 -9.84
C HIS A 42 17.89 -6.27 -9.54
N ARG A 43 18.15 -7.11 -8.53
CA ARG A 43 17.22 -8.16 -8.15
C ARG A 43 15.90 -7.61 -7.60
N LEU A 44 15.94 -6.56 -6.77
CA LEU A 44 14.74 -5.89 -6.25
C LEU A 44 13.93 -5.25 -7.38
N ARG A 45 14.59 -4.52 -8.28
CA ARG A 45 13.99 -3.92 -9.48
C ARG A 45 13.29 -4.98 -10.33
N GLN A 46 13.96 -6.10 -10.62
CA GLN A 46 13.39 -7.19 -11.41
C GLN A 46 12.09 -7.73 -10.79
N VAL A 47 12.07 -7.98 -9.48
CA VAL A 47 10.89 -8.51 -8.80
C VAL A 47 9.76 -7.48 -8.74
N ALA A 48 10.08 -6.22 -8.45
CA ALA A 48 9.09 -5.15 -8.44
C ALA A 48 8.48 -4.90 -9.83
N ALA A 49 9.30 -4.87 -10.89
CA ALA A 49 8.83 -4.75 -12.26
C ALA A 49 7.88 -5.90 -12.65
N GLN A 50 8.19 -7.14 -12.24
CA GLN A 50 7.30 -8.27 -12.45
C GLN A 50 5.95 -8.11 -11.72
N ASN A 51 5.97 -7.65 -10.48
CA ASN A 51 4.75 -7.37 -9.72
C ASN A 51 3.89 -6.27 -10.38
N LEU A 52 4.52 -5.18 -10.86
CA LEU A 52 3.83 -4.11 -11.58
C LEU A 52 3.27 -4.59 -12.93
N HIS A 53 4.02 -5.42 -13.66
CA HIS A 53 3.54 -6.02 -14.91
C HIS A 53 2.31 -6.91 -14.67
N THR A 54 2.33 -7.76 -13.65
CA THR A 54 1.16 -8.56 -13.24
C THR A 54 0.01 -7.64 -12.83
N THR A 55 0.27 -6.58 -12.07
CA THR A 55 -0.76 -5.60 -11.68
C THR A 55 -1.41 -4.94 -12.89
N LEU A 56 -0.62 -4.54 -13.89
CA LEU A 56 -1.14 -3.96 -15.14
C LEU A 56 -2.06 -4.95 -15.88
N ARG A 57 -1.71 -6.23 -15.92
CA ARG A 57 -2.56 -7.28 -16.51
C ARG A 57 -3.87 -7.44 -15.75
N ILE A 58 -3.82 -7.47 -14.42
CA ILE A 58 -5.01 -7.52 -13.56
C ILE A 58 -5.93 -6.32 -13.80
N LEU A 59 -5.37 -5.11 -13.88
CA LEU A 59 -6.15 -3.90 -14.10
C LEU A 59 -6.77 -3.84 -15.51
N ARG A 60 -6.11 -4.43 -16.52
CA ARG A 60 -6.68 -4.58 -17.86
C ARG A 60 -7.87 -5.54 -17.85
N TYR A 61 -7.73 -6.67 -17.16
CA TYR A 61 -8.84 -7.61 -16.95
C TYR A 61 -10.00 -6.93 -16.22
N ASN A 62 -9.73 -6.23 -15.12
CA ASN A 62 -10.76 -5.49 -14.38
C ASN A 62 -11.48 -4.46 -15.23
N ALA A 63 -10.76 -3.75 -16.10
CA ALA A 63 -11.37 -2.79 -17.02
C ALA A 63 -12.25 -3.46 -18.08
N ALA A 64 -11.92 -4.68 -18.51
CA ALA A 64 -12.72 -5.45 -19.46
C ALA A 64 -14.00 -6.02 -18.80
N GLU A 65 -13.87 -6.51 -17.57
CA GLU A 65 -14.97 -7.11 -16.80
C GLU A 65 -15.83 -6.09 -16.03
N GLY A 66 -15.52 -4.79 -16.15
CA GLY A 66 -16.25 -3.75 -15.44
C GLY A 66 -16.11 -3.82 -13.92
N ILE A 67 -14.93 -4.19 -13.42
CA ILE A 67 -14.58 -4.25 -11.99
C ILE A 67 -13.81 -2.98 -11.61
N PRO A 68 -14.49 -1.92 -11.09
CA PRO A 68 -13.85 -0.62 -10.91
C PRO A 68 -12.97 -0.51 -9.66
N LEU A 69 -13.09 -1.42 -8.68
CA LEU A 69 -12.34 -1.36 -7.43
C LEU A 69 -11.30 -2.48 -7.37
N TYR A 70 -10.08 -2.17 -6.95
CA TYR A 70 -9.04 -3.17 -6.75
C TYR A 70 -8.14 -2.84 -5.56
N ARG A 71 -8.00 -3.78 -4.62
CA ARG A 71 -7.06 -3.66 -3.50
C ARG A 71 -5.73 -4.30 -3.89
N LEU A 72 -4.70 -3.47 -4.06
CA LEU A 72 -3.32 -3.88 -4.28
C LEU A 72 -2.79 -4.66 -3.07
N THR A 73 -1.81 -5.51 -3.31
CA THR A 73 -0.96 -6.05 -2.23
C THR A 73 -0.02 -4.95 -1.71
N SER A 74 0.27 -4.94 -0.42
CA SER A 74 1.29 -4.06 0.16
C SER A 74 2.73 -4.46 -0.23
N ARG A 75 2.91 -5.62 -0.88
CA ARG A 75 4.24 -6.19 -1.20
C ARG A 75 4.70 -5.93 -2.64
N LEU A 76 4.10 -4.95 -3.33
CA LEU A 76 4.43 -4.66 -4.73
C LEU A 76 5.91 -4.32 -4.93
N ILE A 77 6.46 -3.48 -4.03
CA ILE A 77 7.86 -3.05 -4.05
C ILE A 77 8.59 -3.70 -2.86
N PRO A 78 9.37 -4.76 -3.09
CA PRO A 78 10.08 -5.43 -2.01
C PRO A 78 11.12 -4.51 -1.37
N PHE A 79 11.20 -4.54 -0.03
CA PHE A 79 12.22 -3.84 0.77
C PHE A 79 12.26 -2.31 0.63
N ALA A 80 11.23 -1.68 0.08
CA ALA A 80 11.19 -0.22 -0.13
C ALA A 80 11.45 0.62 1.14
N THR A 81 11.10 0.08 2.32
CA THR A 81 11.26 0.72 3.63
C THR A 81 12.34 0.08 4.50
N HIS A 82 13.10 -0.89 3.96
CA HIS A 82 14.15 -1.57 4.72
C HIS A 82 15.34 -0.62 4.96
N PRO A 83 15.88 -0.51 6.19
CA PRO A 83 16.93 0.46 6.51
C PRO A 83 18.23 0.23 5.75
N GLU A 84 18.53 -1.02 5.40
CA GLU A 84 19.78 -1.40 4.72
C GLU A 84 19.63 -1.49 3.20
N TRP A 85 18.42 -1.79 2.71
CA TRP A 85 18.20 -2.18 1.30
C TRP A 85 17.14 -1.33 0.61
N GLY A 86 16.85 -0.15 1.17
CA GLY A 86 16.01 0.85 0.52
C GLY A 86 16.63 1.28 -0.81
N TRP A 87 15.77 1.57 -1.79
CA TRP A 87 16.18 1.92 -3.15
C TRP A 87 15.15 2.87 -3.79
N ASP A 88 15.59 3.67 -4.75
CA ASP A 88 14.74 4.65 -5.44
C ASP A 88 13.90 3.98 -6.55
N TRP A 89 12.93 3.19 -6.10
CA TRP A 89 12.00 2.46 -6.96
C TRP A 89 11.16 3.37 -7.85
N GLU A 90 10.91 4.62 -7.44
CA GLU A 90 10.06 5.55 -8.19
C GLU A 90 10.78 6.02 -9.45
N ALA A 91 12.06 6.40 -9.33
CA ALA A 91 12.89 6.74 -10.47
C ALA A 91 13.13 5.52 -11.38
N GLU A 92 13.37 4.34 -10.80
CA GLU A 92 13.73 3.16 -11.58
C GLU A 92 12.57 2.49 -12.32
N LEU A 93 11.34 2.60 -11.81
CA LEU A 93 10.14 1.97 -12.36
C LEU A 93 9.17 2.99 -12.97
N GLN A 94 9.66 4.19 -13.32
CA GLN A 94 8.84 5.29 -13.81
C GLN A 94 7.94 4.87 -14.97
N GLN A 95 8.46 4.05 -15.89
CA GLN A 95 7.71 3.59 -17.06
C GLN A 95 6.54 2.68 -16.66
N GLU A 96 6.76 1.69 -15.81
CA GLU A 96 5.74 0.76 -15.33
C GLU A 96 4.66 1.49 -14.53
N LEU A 97 5.08 2.42 -13.64
CA LEU A 97 4.19 3.26 -12.85
C LEU A 97 3.31 4.14 -13.74
N ALA A 98 3.90 4.79 -14.76
CA ALA A 98 3.17 5.64 -15.70
C ALA A 98 2.15 4.86 -16.54
N GLN A 99 2.48 3.63 -16.97
CA GLN A 99 1.56 2.77 -17.71
C GLN A 99 0.33 2.39 -16.87
N ILE A 100 0.53 2.02 -15.60
CA ILE A 100 -0.57 1.72 -14.70
C ILE A 100 -1.41 2.97 -14.46
N ARG A 101 -0.78 4.11 -14.17
CA ARG A 101 -1.48 5.38 -13.95
C ARG A 101 -2.36 5.78 -15.13
N ALA A 102 -1.83 5.69 -16.34
CA ALA A 102 -2.57 6.00 -17.55
C ALA A 102 -3.81 5.11 -17.72
N LEU A 103 -3.73 3.83 -17.33
CA LEU A 103 -4.87 2.92 -17.37
C LEU A 103 -5.90 3.25 -16.30
N VAL A 104 -5.45 3.47 -15.06
CA VAL A 104 -6.29 3.76 -13.90
C VAL A 104 -7.13 5.02 -14.15
N LEU A 105 -6.50 6.10 -14.58
CA LEU A 105 -7.19 7.36 -14.88
C LEU A 105 -8.16 7.22 -16.06
N ARG A 106 -7.73 6.58 -17.16
CA ARG A 106 -8.55 6.41 -18.37
C ARG A 106 -9.79 5.55 -18.13
N ARG A 107 -9.69 4.55 -17.24
CA ARG A 107 -10.77 3.58 -16.97
C ARG A 107 -11.55 3.89 -15.69
N GLY A 108 -11.19 4.96 -14.97
CA GLY A 108 -11.86 5.33 -13.71
C GLY A 108 -11.73 4.25 -12.62
N LEU A 109 -10.61 3.54 -12.59
CA LEU A 109 -10.34 2.53 -11.56
C LEU A 109 -10.01 3.20 -10.22
N ARG A 110 -10.45 2.59 -9.13
CA ARG A 110 -10.12 3.00 -7.77
C ARG A 110 -9.23 1.95 -7.13
N LEU A 111 -8.04 2.38 -6.70
CA LEU A 111 -7.05 1.54 -6.07
C LEU A 111 -7.11 1.71 -4.55
N SER A 112 -6.84 0.62 -3.84
CA SER A 112 -6.60 0.70 -2.40
C SER A 112 -5.40 -0.15 -1.99
N VAL A 113 -4.77 0.20 -0.89
CA VAL A 113 -3.83 -0.66 -0.18
C VAL A 113 -4.33 -0.81 1.24
N HIS A 114 -4.28 -2.02 1.77
CA HIS A 114 -4.49 -2.27 3.18
C HIS A 114 -3.16 -2.63 3.82
N LEU A 115 -2.74 -1.87 4.84
CA LEU A 115 -1.47 -2.10 5.51
C LEU A 115 -1.48 -3.41 6.29
N ASP A 116 -0.30 -4.02 6.40
CA ASP A 116 -0.14 -5.26 7.16
C ASP A 116 -0.32 -4.98 8.67
N HIS A 117 -0.69 -6.00 9.44
CA HIS A 117 -0.90 -5.92 10.89
C HIS A 117 0.38 -5.53 11.68
N PHE A 118 1.55 -5.60 11.04
CA PHE A 118 2.82 -5.13 11.60
C PHE A 118 2.96 -3.60 11.60
N VAL A 119 2.11 -2.88 10.86
CA VAL A 119 2.08 -1.41 10.88
C VAL A 119 1.24 -0.94 12.06
N VAL A 120 1.92 -0.55 13.14
CA VAL A 120 1.30 -0.19 14.43
C VAL A 120 1.69 1.24 14.80
N LEU A 121 0.93 2.21 14.27
CA LEU A 121 1.20 3.64 14.43
C LEU A 121 1.16 4.13 15.88
N ASN A 122 0.37 3.47 16.72
CA ASN A 122 0.22 3.78 18.13
C ASN A 122 1.06 2.88 19.05
N SER A 123 2.11 2.23 18.52
CA SER A 123 3.00 1.42 19.36
C SER A 123 3.68 2.26 20.44
N ALA A 124 3.85 1.69 21.64
CA ALA A 124 4.66 2.31 22.69
C ALA A 124 6.14 2.36 22.31
N SER A 125 6.61 1.41 21.49
CA SER A 125 8.01 1.35 21.02
C SER A 125 8.28 2.39 19.93
N PRO A 126 9.23 3.34 20.14
CA PRO A 126 9.60 4.33 19.13
C PRO A 126 10.02 3.71 17.80
N GLY A 127 10.86 2.68 17.82
CA GLY A 127 11.32 2.02 16.59
C GLY A 127 10.20 1.33 15.80
N VAL A 128 9.18 0.78 16.48
CA VAL A 128 7.99 0.23 15.79
C VAL A 128 7.18 1.35 15.14
N ARG A 129 6.98 2.48 15.85
CA ARG A 129 6.28 3.63 15.28
C ARG A 129 7.02 4.17 14.06
N GLU A 130 8.32 4.37 14.13
CA GLU A 130 9.14 4.89 13.02
C GLU A 130 9.05 4.01 11.76
N ARG A 131 9.19 2.68 11.92
CA ARG A 131 9.00 1.75 10.81
C ARG A 131 7.58 1.76 10.25
N SER A 132 6.58 1.85 11.13
CA SER A 132 5.17 1.94 10.72
C SER A 132 4.90 3.23 9.92
N LEU A 133 5.50 4.34 10.32
CA LEU A 133 5.42 5.62 9.61
C LEU A 133 6.11 5.57 8.25
N ALA A 134 7.28 4.92 8.17
CA ALA A 134 7.97 4.71 6.90
C ALA A 134 7.11 3.89 5.92
N GLU A 135 6.44 2.84 6.41
CA GLU A 135 5.55 2.01 5.60
C GLU A 135 4.31 2.77 5.12
N VAL A 136 3.66 3.56 6.00
CA VAL A 136 2.52 4.41 5.59
C VAL A 136 2.95 5.38 4.49
N ARG A 137 4.09 6.05 4.64
CA ARG A 137 4.62 6.99 3.63
C ARG A 137 4.93 6.29 2.32
N HIS A 138 5.54 5.11 2.37
CA HIS A 138 5.85 4.33 1.17
C HIS A 138 4.56 3.95 0.41
N GLN A 139 3.58 3.37 1.09
CA GLN A 139 2.34 2.93 0.45
C GLN A 139 1.52 4.11 -0.06
N ALA A 140 1.56 5.26 0.62
CA ALA A 140 0.95 6.49 0.13
C ALA A 140 1.60 7.00 -1.17
N ARG A 141 2.94 7.03 -1.21
CA ARG A 141 3.69 7.40 -2.43
C ARG A 141 3.42 6.43 -3.57
N LEU A 142 3.39 5.12 -3.29
CA LEU A 142 3.08 4.11 -4.30
C LEU A 142 1.66 4.29 -4.86
N LEU A 143 0.67 4.51 -3.99
CA LEU A 143 -0.70 4.78 -4.43
C LEU A 143 -0.78 6.03 -5.32
N GLN A 144 -0.13 7.12 -4.94
CA GLN A 144 -0.07 8.33 -5.79
C GLN A 144 0.66 8.07 -7.10
N ALA A 145 1.73 7.27 -7.06
CA ALA A 145 2.49 6.90 -8.24
C ALA A 145 1.63 6.14 -9.27
N LEU A 146 0.72 5.30 -8.78
CA LEU A 146 -0.15 4.43 -9.58
C LEU A 146 -1.51 5.04 -9.92
N ALA A 147 -2.09 5.87 -9.06
CA ALA A 147 -3.44 6.39 -9.22
C ALA A 147 -3.46 7.85 -9.74
N GLY A 148 -2.38 8.60 -9.53
CA GLY A 148 -2.35 10.03 -9.79
C GLY A 148 -3.06 10.85 -8.70
N PRO A 149 -3.27 12.15 -8.94
CA PRO A 149 -4.02 13.01 -8.02
C PRO A 149 -5.51 12.67 -8.04
N GLY A 150 -6.17 12.77 -6.89
CA GLY A 150 -7.62 12.59 -6.74
C GLY A 150 -8.02 11.49 -5.76
N ASP A 151 -9.32 11.25 -5.70
CA ASP A 151 -10.05 10.37 -4.77
C ASP A 151 -10.12 8.89 -5.20
N ASN A 152 -9.36 8.54 -6.25
CA ASN A 152 -9.23 7.19 -6.78
C ASN A 152 -8.20 6.32 -6.03
N ALA A 153 -7.60 6.82 -4.95
CA ALA A 153 -6.67 6.08 -4.09
C ALA A 153 -7.18 6.05 -2.64
N VAL A 154 -7.10 4.87 -2.00
CA VAL A 154 -7.44 4.70 -0.58
C VAL A 154 -6.34 3.94 0.15
N LEU A 155 -5.81 4.53 1.22
CA LEU A 155 -4.94 3.83 2.15
C LEU A 155 -5.75 3.38 3.37
N VAL A 156 -5.89 2.07 3.56
CA VAL A 156 -6.59 1.49 4.70
C VAL A 156 -5.58 1.13 5.78
N ILE A 157 -5.77 1.71 6.96
CA ILE A 157 -4.92 1.52 8.13
C ILE A 157 -5.72 0.99 9.31
N HIS A 158 -5.07 0.20 10.14
CA HIS A 158 -5.61 -0.15 11.45
C HIS A 158 -5.10 0.82 12.50
N TYR A 159 -5.99 1.33 13.35
CA TYR A 159 -5.57 2.06 14.55
C TYR A 159 -5.24 1.10 15.71
N GLY A 160 -5.58 -0.18 15.60
CA GLY A 160 -5.09 -1.30 16.41
C GLY A 160 -4.89 -1.03 17.90
N ALA A 161 -5.87 -1.33 18.74
CA ALA A 161 -5.65 -1.53 20.17
C ALA A 161 -6.68 -2.51 20.75
N ARG A 162 -6.25 -3.40 21.64
CA ARG A 162 -7.09 -4.36 22.36
C ARG A 162 -6.67 -4.41 23.83
N GLY A 163 -7.61 -4.67 24.72
CA GLY A 163 -7.35 -4.82 26.15
C GLY A 163 -7.17 -3.51 26.92
N ALA A 164 -6.56 -3.57 28.10
CA ALA A 164 -6.52 -2.49 29.09
C ALA A 164 -5.83 -1.19 28.61
N ASP A 165 -5.01 -1.25 27.55
CA ASP A 165 -4.31 -0.09 26.99
C ASP A 165 -5.00 0.55 25.78
N ALA A 166 -6.23 0.13 25.46
CA ALA A 166 -6.95 0.64 24.28
C ALA A 166 -7.12 2.16 24.28
N ALA A 167 -7.49 2.76 25.42
CA ALA A 167 -7.64 4.22 25.54
C ALA A 167 -6.33 4.96 25.25
N ARG A 168 -5.24 4.58 25.93
CA ARG A 168 -3.90 5.18 25.71
C ARG A 168 -3.41 5.01 24.28
N ALA A 169 -3.77 3.90 23.64
CA ALA A 169 -3.40 3.60 22.28
C ALA A 169 -4.20 4.45 21.27
N VAL A 170 -5.47 4.76 21.57
CA VAL A 170 -6.24 5.77 20.85
C VAL A 170 -5.62 7.15 21.02
N ASP A 171 -5.26 7.55 22.25
CA ASP A 171 -4.65 8.86 22.51
C ASP A 171 -3.34 9.06 21.72
N ARG A 172 -2.49 8.02 21.67
CA ARG A 172 -1.27 8.04 20.85
C ARG A 172 -1.58 8.16 19.36
N PHE A 173 -2.62 7.47 18.88
CA PHE A 173 -3.04 7.56 17.49
C PHE A 173 -3.58 8.96 17.16
N VAL A 174 -4.52 9.48 17.96
CA VAL A 174 -5.08 10.83 17.80
C VAL A 174 -3.96 11.86 17.83
N GLY A 175 -3.11 11.83 18.86
CA GLY A 175 -1.98 12.73 18.98
C GLY A 175 -0.96 12.64 17.84
N LEU A 176 -0.90 11.53 17.11
CA LEU A 176 -0.08 11.40 15.90
C LEU A 176 -0.73 12.05 14.68
N VAL A 177 -2.04 11.84 14.50
CA VAL A 177 -2.77 12.29 13.30
C VAL A 177 -3.24 13.74 13.37
N THR A 178 -3.35 14.32 14.56
CA THR A 178 -3.74 15.73 14.76
C THR A 178 -2.56 16.70 14.77
N ARG A 179 -1.31 16.21 14.70
CA ARG A 179 -0.12 17.07 14.68
C ARG A 179 -0.01 17.84 13.35
N PRO A 180 0.03 19.19 13.37
CA PRO A 180 0.07 20.00 12.15
C PRO A 180 1.31 19.75 11.29
N GLU A 181 2.43 19.37 11.90
CA GLU A 181 3.69 19.04 11.25
C GLU A 181 3.80 17.58 10.79
N HIS A 182 2.84 16.70 11.09
CA HIS A 182 2.96 15.27 10.78
C HIS A 182 2.43 14.96 9.37
N PRO A 183 3.28 14.95 8.34
CA PRO A 183 2.89 14.97 6.94
C PRO A 183 2.59 13.55 6.44
N VAL A 184 2.03 12.70 7.28
CA VAL A 184 1.85 11.27 6.96
C VAL A 184 0.47 11.00 6.39
N LEU A 185 -0.51 11.84 6.72
CA LEU A 185 -1.87 11.75 6.18
C LEU A 185 -2.16 12.81 5.10
N ARG A 186 -1.44 13.95 5.13
CA ARG A 186 -1.60 15.06 4.17
C ARG A 186 -1.18 14.80 2.72
N PRO A 187 -0.13 14.00 2.41
CA PRO A 187 0.32 13.83 1.03
C PRO A 187 -0.69 13.06 0.18
N LEU A 188 -1.52 12.21 0.79
CA LEU A 188 -2.55 11.49 0.07
C LEU A 188 -3.55 12.52 -0.46
N GLY A 189 -3.48 12.81 -1.76
CA GLY A 189 -4.61 13.39 -2.48
C GLY A 189 -5.85 12.49 -2.51
N GLY A 190 -5.79 11.32 -1.84
CA GLY A 190 -6.83 10.32 -1.69
C GLY A 190 -7.25 10.09 -0.24
N GLU A 191 -8.08 9.08 -0.01
CA GLU A 191 -8.77 8.84 1.26
C GLU A 191 -7.95 7.93 2.20
N ILE A 192 -7.96 8.22 3.50
CA ILE A 192 -7.45 7.31 4.53
C ILE A 192 -8.63 6.70 5.25
N SER A 193 -8.74 5.38 5.19
CA SER A 193 -9.77 4.65 5.91
C SER A 193 -9.17 4.00 7.15
N VAL A 194 -9.77 4.25 8.30
CA VAL A 194 -9.35 3.70 9.59
C VAL A 194 -10.30 2.59 9.99
N SER A 195 -9.79 1.40 10.26
CA SER A 195 -10.61 0.25 10.69
C SER A 195 -10.18 -0.30 12.07
N SER A 196 -11.17 -0.78 12.84
CA SER A 196 -10.99 -1.41 14.16
C SER A 196 -10.75 -2.92 14.04
N CYS A 197 -9.90 -3.46 14.91
CA CYS A 197 -9.74 -4.91 15.08
C CYS A 197 -10.79 -5.48 16.06
N GLY A 198 -12.01 -5.71 15.57
CA GLY A 198 -13.08 -6.43 16.28
C GLY A 198 -14.23 -5.54 16.81
N PRO A 199 -15.32 -6.15 17.31
CA PRO A 199 -16.47 -5.41 17.84
C PRO A 199 -16.00 -4.50 18.97
N ALA A 200 -16.37 -3.23 18.87
CA ALA A 200 -16.00 -2.20 19.81
C ALA A 200 -16.37 -2.64 21.24
N HIS A 201 -15.37 -2.74 22.11
CA HIS A 201 -15.59 -2.64 23.56
C HIS A 201 -15.79 -1.17 23.97
N LEU A 202 -16.56 -0.41 23.18
CA LEU A 202 -17.14 0.85 23.60
C LEU A 202 -18.44 0.47 24.31
N ARG A 203 -18.32 0.16 25.59
CA ARG A 203 -19.42 0.29 26.55
C ARG A 203 -19.31 1.65 27.22
#